data_AF-A0A8J2PMI1-F1
#
_entry.id   AF-A0A8J2PMI1-F1
#
_cell.length_a   1.000
_cell.length_b   1.000
_cell.length_c   1.000
_cell.angle_alpha   90.00
_cell.angle_beta   90.00
_cell.angle_gamma   90.00
#
_symmetry.space_group_name_H-M   'P 1'
#
loop_
_entity.id
_entity.type
_entity.pdbx_description
1 polymer ?
#
loop_
_entity_poly.entity_id
_entity_poly.type
_entity_poly.pdbx_seq_one_letter_code
_entity_poly.pdbx_strand_id
1 'polypeptide(L)'
;KGNQLYKEKKFKEALRAYNLAICFSKNEGSEFLLAVANRSALFFHLGEYDTCKEDLQLVFQSEIQSEEITELKVKLQRRLEKCSLQAPKQETVDRKDVLEYFSLKNPSEKIMSSENFISVRTNQDRGRHVVVDKSVPPGWGRGCRSSGKAVC
;
A
#
# COMPACT_ATOMS: atom_id res chain seq x y z
N LYS A 1 19.73 -13.13 0.20
CA LYS A 1 18.51 -13.98 0.04
C LYS A 1 17.59 -13.49 -1.08
N GLY A 2 17.14 -12.22 -1.08
CA GLY A 2 16.25 -11.69 -2.15
C GLY A 2 16.79 -11.89 -3.58
N ASN A 3 18.06 -11.55 -3.81
CA ASN A 3 18.70 -11.70 -5.13
C ASN A 3 18.74 -13.15 -5.64
N GLN A 4 18.84 -14.13 -4.75
CA GLN A 4 18.79 -15.55 -5.12
C GLN A 4 17.36 -15.92 -5.54
N LEU A 5 16.36 -15.57 -4.73
CA LEU A 5 14.95 -15.80 -5.05
C LEU A 5 14.53 -15.12 -6.36
N TYR A 6 15.07 -13.92 -6.63
CA TYR A 6 14.87 -13.21 -7.88
C TYR A 6 15.41 -14.00 -9.08
N LYS A 7 16.65 -14.52 -8.99
CA LYS A 7 17.25 -15.37 -10.04
C LYS A 7 16.47 -16.66 -10.26
N GLU A 8 15.90 -17.23 -9.19
CA GLU A 8 15.01 -18.40 -9.23
C GLU A 8 13.59 -18.08 -9.74
N LYS A 9 13.30 -16.82 -10.14
CA LYS A 9 11.98 -16.33 -10.57
C LYS A 9 10.87 -16.46 -9.51
N LYS A 10 11.25 -16.60 -8.24
CA LYS A 10 10.33 -16.59 -7.09
C LYS A 10 10.03 -15.16 -6.66
N PHE A 11 9.27 -14.45 -7.50
CA PHE A 11 9.11 -12.99 -7.39
C PHE A 11 8.38 -12.54 -6.12
N LYS A 12 7.36 -13.28 -5.66
CA LYS A 12 6.62 -12.93 -4.44
C LYS A 12 7.52 -13.02 -3.21
N GLU A 13 8.33 -14.08 -3.13
CA GLU A 13 9.27 -14.32 -2.05
C GLU A 13 10.45 -13.34 -2.10
N ALA A 14 10.94 -13.02 -3.31
CA ALA A 14 11.95 -11.99 -3.52
C ALA A 14 11.45 -10.63 -3.04
N LEU A 15 10.24 -10.22 -3.42
CA LEU A 15 9.62 -8.98 -2.98
C LEU A 15 9.52 -8.92 -1.45
N ARG A 16 9.03 -10.00 -0.82
CA ARG A 16 8.98 -10.10 0.64
C ARG A 16 10.38 -9.96 1.26
N ALA A 17 11.39 -10.61 0.69
CA ALA A 17 12.75 -10.52 1.19
C ALA A 17 13.34 -9.11 1.05
N TYR A 18 13.08 -8.40 -0.05
CA TYR A 18 13.51 -7.02 -0.23
C TYR A 18 12.79 -6.07 0.74
N ASN A 19 11.48 -6.21 0.91
CA ASN A 19 10.73 -5.41 1.88
C ASN A 19 11.24 -5.62 3.31
N LEU A 20 11.52 -6.87 3.70
CA LEU A 20 12.12 -7.13 5.01
C LEU A 20 13.51 -6.50 5.13
N ALA A 21 14.36 -6.57 4.11
CA ALA A 21 15.67 -5.92 4.13
C ALA A 21 15.57 -4.41 4.32
N ILE A 22 14.61 -3.76 3.63
CA ILE A 22 14.30 -2.33 3.79
C ILE A 22 13.81 -2.02 5.22
N CYS A 23 12.93 -2.86 5.80
CA CYS A 23 12.43 -2.65 7.15
C CYS A 23 13.52 -2.80 8.23
N PHE A 24 14.48 -3.69 8.03
CA PHE A 24 15.52 -4.00 9.01
C PHE A 24 16.83 -3.24 8.80
N SER A 25 16.99 -2.53 7.69
CA SER A 25 18.17 -1.69 7.47
C SER A 25 18.16 -0.51 8.47
N LYS A 26 19.23 -0.40 9.26
CA LYS A 26 19.42 0.72 10.19
C LYS A 26 19.75 2.01 9.44
N ASN A 27 19.19 3.12 9.91
CA ASN A 27 19.55 4.50 9.53
C ASN A 27 19.62 4.76 8.02
N GLU A 28 18.71 4.12 7.26
CA GLU A 28 18.59 4.31 5.81
C GLU A 28 19.89 4.14 5.01
N GLY A 29 20.93 3.45 5.53
CA GLY A 29 22.28 3.38 4.95
C GLY A 29 22.40 2.72 3.56
N SER A 30 23.62 2.40 3.12
CA SER A 30 23.86 1.77 1.80
C SER A 30 23.03 0.50 1.57
N GLU A 31 22.87 -0.34 2.60
CA GLU A 31 22.04 -1.55 2.56
C GLU A 31 20.56 -1.27 2.26
N PHE A 32 20.02 -0.18 2.79
CA PHE A 32 18.65 0.27 2.49
C PHE A 32 18.53 0.60 1.01
N LEU A 33 19.45 1.42 0.48
CA LEU A 33 19.44 1.82 -0.92
C LEU A 33 19.68 0.64 -1.86
N LEU A 34 20.54 -0.31 -1.50
CA LEU A 34 20.74 -1.54 -2.26
C LEU A 34 19.46 -2.38 -2.28
N ALA A 35 18.75 -2.50 -1.16
CA ALA A 35 17.49 -3.24 -1.10
C ALA A 35 16.40 -2.57 -1.96
N VAL A 36 16.26 -1.24 -1.90
CA VAL A 36 15.35 -0.45 -2.75
C VAL A 36 15.73 -0.58 -4.23
N ALA A 37 17.01 -0.49 -4.56
CA ALA A 37 17.51 -0.62 -5.93
C ALA A 37 17.29 -2.03 -6.52
N ASN A 38 17.34 -3.06 -5.70
CA ASN A 38 16.99 -4.43 -6.10
C ASN A 38 15.47 -4.61 -6.22
N ARG A 39 14.68 -4.00 -5.33
CA ARG A 39 13.22 -4.01 -5.40
C ARG A 39 12.70 -3.33 -6.67
N SER A 40 13.26 -2.19 -7.06
CA SER A 40 12.92 -1.56 -8.35
C SER A 40 13.25 -2.45 -9.56
N ALA A 41 14.30 -3.28 -9.51
CA ALA A 41 14.58 -4.23 -10.58
C ALA A 41 13.46 -5.28 -10.72
N LEU A 42 12.90 -5.72 -9.59
CA LEU A 42 11.77 -6.64 -9.56
C LEU A 42 10.49 -5.98 -10.06
N PHE A 43 10.17 -4.75 -9.62
CA PHE A 43 9.01 -4.03 -10.15
C PHE A 43 9.12 -3.76 -11.66
N PHE A 44 10.32 -3.40 -12.14
CA PHE A 44 10.58 -3.27 -13.57
C PHE A 44 10.29 -4.58 -14.33
N HIS A 45 10.73 -5.73 -13.80
CA HIS A 45 10.47 -7.04 -14.41
C HIS A 45 8.97 -7.41 -14.39
N LEU A 46 8.22 -6.99 -13.37
CA LEU A 46 6.77 -7.21 -13.30
C LEU A 46 5.96 -6.20 -14.14
N GLY A 47 6.62 -5.25 -14.78
CA GLY A 47 5.97 -4.16 -15.51
C GLY A 47 5.28 -3.14 -14.61
N GLU A 48 5.54 -3.15 -13.30
CA GLU A 48 5.06 -2.14 -12.35
C GLU A 48 5.96 -0.90 -12.42
N TYR A 49 5.87 -0.19 -13.54
CA TYR A 49 6.80 0.89 -13.86
C TYR A 49 6.67 2.10 -12.95
N ASP A 50 5.48 2.40 -12.43
CA ASP A 50 5.28 3.54 -11.55
C ASP A 50 5.87 3.29 -10.16
N THR A 51 5.60 2.12 -9.55
CA THR A 51 6.27 1.70 -8.31
C THR A 51 7.79 1.56 -8.49
N CYS A 52 8.24 1.12 -9.67
CA CYS A 52 9.66 1.11 -10.00
C CYS A 52 10.26 2.53 -10.01
N LYS A 53 9.55 3.53 -10.56
CA LYS A 53 10.02 4.93 -10.57
C LYS A 53 10.11 5.51 -9.16
N GLU A 54 9.14 5.22 -8.29
CA GLU A 54 9.15 5.64 -6.89
C GLU A 54 10.39 5.13 -6.16
N ASP A 55 10.69 3.84 -6.28
CA ASP A 55 11.91 3.24 -5.70
C ASP A 55 13.18 3.88 -6.25
N LEU A 56 13.23 4.16 -7.56
CA LEU A 56 14.40 4.80 -8.18
C LEU A 56 14.58 6.24 -7.69
N GLN A 57 13.50 7.02 -7.59
CA GLN A 57 13.51 8.39 -7.09
C GLN A 57 14.06 8.45 -5.66
N LEU A 58 13.64 7.52 -4.80
CA LEU A 58 14.15 7.42 -3.44
C LEU A 58 15.68 7.23 -3.41
N VAL A 59 16.23 6.40 -4.31
CA VAL A 59 17.69 6.20 -4.41
C VAL A 59 18.40 7.44 -4.94
N PHE A 60 17.80 8.17 -5.89
CA PHE A 60 18.40 9.38 -6.44
C PHE A 60 18.36 10.57 -5.49
N GLN A 61 17.32 10.68 -4.66
CA GLN A 61 17.15 11.73 -3.65
C GLN A 61 18.00 11.52 -2.40
N SER A 62 18.50 10.29 -2.18
CA SER A 62 19.35 10.02 -1.02
C SER A 62 20.72 10.68 -1.12
N GLU A 63 21.15 11.29 -0.02
CA GLU A 63 22.46 11.93 0.15
C GLU A 63 23.59 10.94 0.50
N ILE A 64 23.26 9.65 0.66
CA ILE A 64 24.22 8.64 1.10
C ILE A 64 25.28 8.41 0.03
N GLN A 65 26.52 8.62 0.44
CA GLN A 65 27.71 8.42 -0.39
C GLN A 65 28.30 7.06 -0.08
N SER A 66 28.11 6.12 -1.01
CA SER A 66 28.76 4.82 -1.01
C SER A 66 29.18 4.53 -2.45
N GLU A 67 30.42 4.07 -2.63
CA GLU A 67 30.99 3.79 -3.95
C GLU A 67 30.12 2.78 -4.73
N GLU A 68 29.62 1.76 -4.05
CA GLU A 68 28.70 0.76 -4.60
C GLU A 68 27.39 1.37 -5.13
N ILE A 69 26.84 2.35 -4.41
CA ILE A 69 25.61 3.05 -4.81
C ILE A 69 25.88 3.97 -6.00
N THR A 70 27.03 4.64 -6.02
CA THR A 70 27.42 5.54 -7.12
C THR A 70 27.53 4.80 -8.44
N GLU A 71 28.19 3.63 -8.47
CA GLU A 71 28.27 2.79 -9.66
C GLU A 71 26.88 2.27 -10.08
N LEU A 72 26.04 1.95 -9.09
CA LEU A 72 24.70 1.45 -9.34
C LEU A 72 23.81 2.51 -9.97
N LYS A 73 23.92 3.79 -9.57
CA LYS A 73 23.11 4.91 -10.08
C LYS A 73 23.15 5.02 -11.61
N VAL A 74 24.26 4.70 -12.27
CA VAL A 74 24.35 4.66 -13.74
C VAL A 74 23.40 3.61 -14.35
N LYS A 75 23.32 2.42 -13.75
CA LYS A 75 22.41 1.35 -14.19
C LYS A 75 20.95 1.69 -13.85
N LEU A 76 20.72 2.35 -12.73
CA LEU A 76 19.40 2.81 -12.29
C LEU A 76 18.86 3.90 -13.20
N GLN A 77 19.71 4.79 -13.71
CA GLN A 77 19.32 5.84 -14.64
C GLN A 77 18.75 5.26 -15.93
N ARG A 78 19.43 4.27 -16.52
CA ARG A 78 18.94 3.55 -17.71
C ARG A 78 17.61 2.83 -17.44
N ARG A 79 17.38 2.35 -16.22
CA ARG A 79 16.10 1.74 -15.83
C ARG A 79 15.01 2.79 -15.76
N LEU A 80 15.29 3.95 -15.17
CA LEU A 80 14.36 5.08 -15.06
C LEU A 80 13.90 5.56 -16.43
N GLU A 81 14.84 5.77 -17.35
CA GLU A 81 14.56 6.12 -18.75
C GLU A 81 13.60 5.11 -19.40
N LYS A 82 13.90 3.81 -19.23
CA LYS A 82 13.03 2.74 -19.75
C LYS A 82 11.64 2.76 -19.12
N CYS A 83 11.51 3.00 -17.82
CA CYS A 83 10.21 3.13 -17.15
C CYS A 83 9.41 4.32 -17.68
N SER A 84 10.07 5.44 -17.98
CA SER A 84 9.42 6.65 -18.48
C SER A 84 8.91 6.51 -19.92
N LEU A 85 9.50 5.61 -20.71
CA LEU A 85 9.02 5.27 -22.06
C LEU A 85 7.78 4.38 -22.05
N GLN A 86 7.43 3.77 -20.91
CA GLN A 86 6.26 2.91 -20.81
C GLN A 86 5.01 3.76 -20.57
N ALA A 87 3.92 3.37 -21.24
CA ALA A 87 2.62 3.97 -20.96
C ALA A 87 2.22 3.68 -19.50
N PRO A 88 1.63 4.66 -18.78
CA PRO A 88 1.12 4.42 -17.45
C PRO A 88 0.10 3.28 -17.48
N LYS A 89 0.22 2.34 -16.56
CA LYS A 89 -0.85 1.35 -16.36
C LYS A 89 -2.04 2.12 -15.79
N GLN A 90 -3.09 2.27 -16.58
CA GLN A 90 -4.38 2.65 -16.00
C GLN A 90 -4.90 1.45 -15.23
N GLU A 91 -4.65 1.42 -13.92
CA GLU A 91 -5.33 0.49 -13.03
C GLU A 91 -6.81 0.88 -12.96
N THR A 92 -7.59 0.37 -13.90
CA THR A 92 -9.05 0.43 -13.82
C THR A 92 -9.49 -0.66 -12.86
N VAL A 93 -9.49 -0.35 -11.56
CA VAL A 93 -10.14 -1.24 -10.60
C VAL A 93 -11.64 -1.12 -10.83
N ASP A 94 -12.28 -2.19 -11.30
CA ASP A 94 -13.73 -2.18 -11.46
C ASP A 94 -14.35 -1.93 -10.08
N ARG A 95 -15.29 -0.98 -10.01
CA ARG A 95 -16.05 -0.72 -8.79
C ARG A 95 -16.67 -2.01 -8.24
N LYS A 96 -17.03 -2.96 -9.10
CA LYS A 96 -17.53 -4.28 -8.70
C LYS A 96 -16.48 -5.09 -7.93
N ASP A 97 -15.25 -5.12 -8.39
CA ASP A 97 -14.15 -5.85 -7.73
C ASP A 97 -13.87 -5.26 -6.33
N VAL A 98 -13.91 -3.93 -6.23
CA VAL A 98 -13.79 -3.23 -4.94
C VAL A 98 -14.93 -3.63 -4.01
N LEU A 99 -16.16 -3.58 -4.50
CA LEU A 99 -17.35 -3.93 -3.70
C LEU A 99 -17.32 -5.38 -3.26
N GLU A 100 -16.93 -6.31 -4.14
CA GLU A 100 -16.81 -7.73 -3.82
C GLU A 100 -15.73 -7.97 -2.75
N TYR A 101 -14.58 -7.31 -2.85
CA TYR A 101 -13.50 -7.44 -1.88
C TYR A 101 -13.91 -7.01 -0.47
N PHE A 102 -14.63 -5.89 -0.35
CA PHE A 102 -15.12 -5.38 0.94
C PHE A 102 -16.38 -6.10 1.44
N SER A 103 -17.01 -6.93 0.61
CA SER A 103 -18.20 -7.69 1.00
C SER A 103 -17.83 -8.87 1.90
N LEU A 104 -18.57 -9.04 3.00
CA LEU A 104 -18.45 -10.20 3.86
C LEU A 104 -18.98 -11.44 3.13
N LYS A 105 -18.11 -12.40 2.81
CA LYS A 105 -18.50 -13.64 2.11
C LYS A 105 -19.51 -14.50 2.89
N ASN A 106 -19.36 -14.53 4.22
CA ASN A 106 -20.20 -15.31 5.13
C ASN A 106 -20.65 -14.41 6.30
N PRO A 107 -21.63 -13.53 6.11
CA PRO A 107 -22.12 -12.67 7.18
C PRO A 107 -22.79 -13.52 8.26
N SER A 108 -22.49 -13.22 9.53
CA SER A 108 -23.12 -13.93 10.65
C SER A 108 -24.53 -13.37 10.88
N GLU A 109 -25.52 -14.24 11.00
CA GLU A 109 -26.87 -13.83 11.45
C GLU A 109 -26.87 -13.28 12.89
N LYS A 110 -25.90 -13.71 13.70
CA LYS A 110 -25.77 -13.30 15.10
C LYS A 110 -24.97 -12.01 15.28
N ILE A 111 -24.24 -11.55 14.26
CA ILE A 111 -23.44 -10.32 14.32
C ILE A 111 -23.74 -9.54 13.04
N MET A 112 -24.67 -8.59 13.15
CA MET A 112 -25.03 -7.73 12.03
C MET A 112 -23.87 -6.79 11.68
N SER A 113 -23.71 -6.52 10.38
CA SER A 113 -22.75 -5.53 9.89
C SER A 113 -23.12 -4.13 10.37
N SER A 114 -22.11 -3.35 10.78
CA SER A 114 -22.30 -1.93 11.14
C SER A 114 -22.89 -1.11 10.00
N GLU A 115 -22.66 -1.52 8.75
CA GLU A 115 -23.25 -0.92 7.55
C GLU A 115 -24.79 -0.87 7.60
N ASN A 116 -25.43 -1.79 8.33
CA ASN A 116 -26.88 -1.79 8.46
C ASN A 116 -27.43 -0.58 9.24
N PHE A 117 -26.59 0.06 10.05
CA PHE A 117 -26.97 1.09 11.02
C PHE A 117 -26.40 2.46 10.71
N ILE A 118 -25.39 2.56 9.84
CA ILE A 118 -24.64 3.78 9.59
C ILE A 118 -24.80 4.27 8.15
N SER A 119 -24.72 5.58 7.95
CA SER A 119 -24.58 6.19 6.63
C SER A 119 -23.49 7.26 6.65
N VAL A 120 -22.93 7.55 5.47
CA VAL A 120 -21.97 8.64 5.29
C VAL A 120 -22.74 9.86 4.78
N ARG A 121 -22.70 10.97 5.54
CA ARG A 121 -23.27 12.26 5.16
C ARG A 121 -22.17 13.28 4.93
N THR A 122 -22.48 14.35 4.21
CA THR A 122 -21.56 15.46 3.96
C THR A 122 -22.22 16.76 4.37
N ASN A 123 -21.55 17.57 5.19
CA ASN A 123 -21.99 18.93 5.54
C ASN A 123 -20.81 19.91 5.48
N GLN A 124 -21.09 21.19 5.27
CA GLN A 124 -20.11 22.27 5.11
C GLN A 124 -19.18 22.41 6.32
N ASP A 125 -19.70 22.21 7.54
CA ASP A 125 -18.92 22.37 8.78
C ASP A 125 -18.01 21.17 9.11
N ARG A 126 -18.31 19.97 8.60
CA ARG A 126 -17.65 18.72 9.02
C ARG A 126 -17.13 17.85 7.87
N GLY A 127 -17.38 18.25 6.63
CA GLY A 127 -17.12 17.41 5.46
C GLY A 127 -17.87 16.08 5.54
N ARG A 128 -17.24 15.00 5.06
CA ARG A 128 -17.78 13.63 5.09
C ARG A 128 -17.68 13.06 6.50
N HIS A 129 -18.82 12.67 7.07
CA HIS A 129 -18.91 12.11 8.41
C HIS A 129 -19.90 10.93 8.43
N VAL A 130 -19.65 9.97 9.32
CA VAL A 130 -20.51 8.80 9.50
C VAL A 130 -21.54 9.12 10.58
N VAL A 131 -22.80 8.83 10.30
CA VAL A 131 -23.90 8.97 11.25
C VAL A 131 -24.63 7.65 11.43
N VAL A 132 -25.19 7.45 12.61
CA VAL A 132 -26.05 6.29 12.90
C VAL A 132 -27.48 6.68 12.54
N ASP A 133 -28.03 6.06 11.50
CA ASP A 133 -29.39 6.35 11.02
C ASP A 133 -30.44 5.44 11.65
N LYS A 134 -30.04 4.26 12.12
CA LYS A 134 -30.95 3.26 12.72
C LYS A 134 -30.53 2.93 14.14
N SER A 135 -31.51 2.61 14.99
CA SER A 135 -31.25 2.18 16.35
C SER A 135 -30.42 0.89 16.38
N VAL A 136 -29.32 0.91 17.14
CA VAL A 136 -28.47 -0.25 17.36
C VAL A 136 -28.96 -0.96 18.64
N PRO A 137 -29.35 -2.24 18.57
CA PRO A 137 -29.82 -2.96 19.74
C PRO A 137 -28.75 -3.04 20.85
N PRO A 138 -29.13 -2.90 22.13
CA PRO A 138 -28.20 -3.05 23.24
C PRO A 138 -27.57 -4.45 23.24
N GLY A 139 -26.26 -4.51 23.47
CA GLY A 139 -25.47 -5.74 23.40
C GLY A 139 -24.81 -6.03 22.05
N TRP A 140 -25.13 -5.27 21.00
CA TRP A 140 -24.62 -5.48 19.64
C TRP A 140 -23.56 -4.45 19.20
N GLY A 141 -23.29 -3.44 20.02
CA GLY A 141 -22.18 -2.50 19.83
C GLY A 141 -21.34 -2.39 21.11
N ARG A 142 -20.00 -2.42 20.98
CA ARG A 142 -19.13 -1.92 22.04
C ARG A 142 -19.16 -0.40 22.00
N GLY A 143 -20.20 0.21 22.56
CA GLY A 143 -20.33 1.66 22.64
C GLY A 143 -21.73 2.13 23.02
N CYS A 144 -21.82 2.73 24.21
CA CYS A 144 -22.91 3.54 24.75
C CYS A 144 -24.18 2.81 25.23
N ARG A 145 -24.24 2.64 26.55
CA ARG A 145 -25.48 2.56 27.31
C ARG A 145 -26.34 3.80 27.03
N SER A 146 -27.62 3.55 26.89
CA SER A 146 -28.71 4.50 26.82
C SER A 146 -28.64 5.57 27.92
N SER A 147 -28.42 6.83 27.54
CA SER A 147 -29.05 8.00 28.17
C SER A 147 -28.59 9.29 27.48
N GLY A 148 -29.53 9.95 26.79
CA GLY A 148 -29.46 11.39 26.50
C GLY A 148 -28.57 11.80 25.33
N LYS A 149 -29.19 12.39 24.30
CA LYS A 149 -28.65 13.36 23.33
C LYS A 149 -27.11 13.38 23.21
N ALA A 150 -26.58 12.59 22.27
CA ALA A 150 -25.26 12.89 21.72
C ALA A 150 -25.43 13.91 20.59
N VAL A 151 -25.21 15.19 20.93
CA VAL A 151 -24.80 16.19 19.95
C VAL A 151 -23.32 15.90 19.68
N CYS A 152 -23.01 15.34 18.51
CA CYS A 152 -21.72 15.56 17.90
C CYS A 152 -21.86 16.76 17.01
#